data_AF-A0A1L5KLJ3-F1
#
_entry.id   AF-A0A1L5KLJ3-F1
#
_cell.length_a   1.000
_cell.length_b   1.000
_cell.length_c   1.000
_cell.angle_alpha   90.00
_cell.angle_beta   90.00
_cell.angle_gamma   90.00
#
_symmetry.space_group_name_H-M   'P 1'
#
loop_
_entity.id
_entity.type
_entity.pdbx_description
1 polymer ?
#
loop_
_entity_poly.entity_id
_entity_poly.type
_entity_poly.pdbx_seq_one_letter_code
_entity_poly.pdbx_strand_id
1 'polypeptide(L)' 'AHIYVNQIDGIKEQLNRYETKGSLPAPKLWLNPDIQDFYAFDPKNDVKLIGYEHMGKISFPLAQ' A
#
# COMPACT_ATOMS: atom_id res chain seq x y z
N ALA A 1 -0.83 15.44 13.01
CA ALA A 1 -0.45 14.02 12.81
C ALA A 1 -0.17 13.41 14.18
N HIS A 2 -0.61 12.17 14.43
CA HIS A 2 -0.38 11.45 15.70
C HIS A 2 -0.14 9.95 15.43
N ILE A 3 0.50 9.25 16.37
CA ILE A 3 0.74 7.80 16.34
C ILE A 3 0.17 7.21 17.63
N TYR A 4 -0.61 6.13 17.54
CA TYR A 4 -1.14 5.45 18.73
C TYR A 4 -0.05 4.59 19.39
N VAL A 5 -0.14 4.43 20.71
CA VAL A 5 0.84 3.65 21.48
C VAL A 5 0.95 2.21 20.95
N ASN A 6 -0.17 1.59 20.60
CA ASN A 6 -0.22 0.23 20.05
C ASN A 6 0.33 0.11 18.60
N GLN A 7 0.71 1.21 17.96
CA GLN A 7 1.29 1.25 16.62
C GLN A 7 2.81 1.49 16.64
N ILE A 8 3.39 1.88 17.79
CA ILE A 8 4.80 2.30 17.88
C ILE A 8 5.76 1.22 17.34
N ASP A 9 5.57 -0.03 17.73
CA ASP A 9 6.49 -1.11 17.33
C ASP A 9 6.40 -1.40 15.82
N GLY A 10 5.20 -1.35 15.24
CA GLY A 10 5.02 -1.52 13.80
C GLY A 10 5.66 -0.39 12.99
N ILE A 11 5.59 0.85 13.48
CA ILE A 11 6.26 2.00 12.83
C ILE A 11 7.77 1.88 12.93
N LYS A 12 8.31 1.46 14.09
CA LYS A 12 9.75 1.21 14.25
C LYS A 12 10.25 0.17 13.26
N GLU A 13 9.50 -0.92 13.08
CA GLU A 13 9.83 -1.94 12.07
C GLU A 13 9.77 -1.39 10.64
N GLN A 14 8.76 -0.57 10.32
CA GLN A 14 8.67 0.06 8.99
C GLN A 14 9.87 0.99 8.70
N LEU A 15 10.30 1.78 9.69
CA LEU A 15 11.48 2.64 9.58
C LEU A 15 12.77 1.82 9.43
N ASN A 16 12.94 0.78 10.26
CA ASN A 16 14.08 -0.12 10.19
C ASN A 16 14.21 -0.79 8.81
N ARG A 17 13.09 -1.19 8.18
CA ARG A 17 13.09 -1.70 6.80
C ARG A 17 13.63 -0.70 5.80
N TYR A 18 13.22 0.55 5.91
CA TYR A 18 13.73 1.62 5.05
C TYR A 18 15.23 1.86 5.28
N GLU A 19 15.67 1.94 6.54
CA GLU A 19 17.07 2.18 6.88
C GLU A 19 17.99 1.05 6.41
N THR A 20 17.53 -0.20 6.48
CA THR A 20 18.35 -1.38 6.16
C THR A 20 18.28 -1.82 4.70
N LYS A 21 17.15 -1.59 4.02
CA LYS A 21 16.90 -2.08 2.64
C LYS A 21 16.61 -0.97 1.63
N GLY A 22 16.44 0.26 2.09
CA GLY A 22 16.08 1.40 1.25
C GLY A 22 14.60 1.41 0.84
N SER A 23 14.27 2.31 -0.09
CA SER A 23 12.95 2.35 -0.72
C SER A 23 12.89 1.37 -1.90
N LEU A 24 11.74 0.73 -2.06
CA LEU A 24 11.40 0.05 -3.32
C LEU A 24 10.86 1.07 -4.33
N PRO A 25 10.97 0.79 -5.65
CA PRO A 25 10.32 1.60 -6.67
C PRO A 25 8.80 1.68 -6.46
N ALA A 26 8.21 2.83 -6.79
CA ALA A 26 6.77 2.97 -6.78
C ALA A 26 6.13 2.11 -7.90
N PRO A 27 5.01 1.42 -7.63
CA PRO A 27 4.29 0.69 -8.67
C PRO A 27 3.65 1.65 -9.67
N LYS A 28 3.23 1.12 -10.81
CA LYS A 28 2.34 1.84 -11.74
C LYS A 28 0.91 1.35 -11.55
N LEU A 29 0.00 2.29 -11.31
CA LEU A 29 -1.43 2.02 -11.38
C LEU A 29 -1.86 2.06 -12.84
N TRP A 30 -2.37 0.95 -13.34
CA TRP A 30 -3.00 0.88 -14.66
C TRP A 30 -4.52 0.76 -14.48
N LEU A 31 -5.25 1.54 -15.27
CA LEU A 31 -6.70 1.54 -15.33
C LEU A 31 -7.11 1.19 -16.77
N ASN A 32 -8.21 0.44 -16.93
CA ASN A 32 -8.73 0.11 -18.24
C ASN A 32 -9.21 1.40 -18.96
N PRO A 33 -8.60 1.80 -20.10
CA PRO A 33 -8.96 3.02 -20.81
C PRO A 33 -10.31 2.93 -21.55
N ASP A 34 -10.85 1.72 -21.74
CA ASP A 34 -12.09 1.51 -22.49
C ASP A 34 -13.34 1.80 -21.65
N ILE A 35 -13.21 1.93 -20.33
CA ILE A 35 -14.32 2.24 -19.43
C ILE A 35 -14.59 3.75 -19.44
N GLN A 36 -15.79 4.13 -19.86
CA GLN A 36 -16.22 5.54 -19.95
C GLN A 36 -17.35 5.89 -18.97
N ASP A 37 -17.90 4.89 -18.26
CA ASP A 37 -18.90 5.07 -17.20
C ASP A 37 -18.28 4.66 -15.85
N PHE A 38 -18.35 5.58 -14.88
CA PHE A 38 -17.84 5.37 -13.53
C PHE A 38 -18.45 4.14 -12.85
N TYR A 39 -19.74 3.85 -13.08
CA TYR A 39 -20.42 2.71 -12.44
C TYR A 39 -20.22 1.39 -13.17
N ALA A 40 -19.68 1.42 -14.41
CA ALA A 40 -19.34 0.21 -15.17
C ALA A 40 -17.98 -0.37 -14.78
N PHE A 41 -17.25 0.31 -13.89
CA PHE A 41 -15.90 -0.06 -13.47
C PHE A 41 -15.90 -1.31 -12.59
N ASP A 42 -15.16 -2.35 -12.97
CA ASP A 42 -14.91 -3.53 -12.16
C ASP A 42 -13.46 -3.54 -11.64
N PRO A 43 -13.23 -3.28 -10.33
CA PRO A 43 -11.89 -3.23 -9.75
C PRO A 43 -11.07 -4.50 -9.96
N LYS A 44 -11.71 -5.65 -10.18
CA LYS A 44 -10.99 -6.92 -10.38
C LYS A 44 -10.34 -6.99 -11.76
N ASN A 45 -10.97 -6.42 -12.77
CA ASN A 45 -10.56 -6.54 -14.17
C ASN A 45 -9.97 -5.24 -14.72
N ASP A 46 -10.45 -4.10 -14.25
CA ASP A 46 -10.13 -2.77 -14.77
C ASP A 46 -9.04 -2.04 -13.97
N VAL A 47 -8.50 -2.65 -12.91
CA VAL A 47 -7.36 -2.14 -12.13
C VAL A 47 -6.24 -3.16 -12.11
N LYS A 48 -5.00 -2.70 -12.36
CA LYS A 48 -3.81 -3.49 -12.14
C LYS A 48 -2.73 -2.67 -11.46
N LEU A 49 -2.03 -3.28 -10.51
CA LEU A 49 -0.77 -2.76 -10.00
C LEU A 49 0.38 -3.44 -10.75
N ILE A 50 1.13 -2.66 -11.51
CA ILE A 50 2.27 -3.16 -12.27
C ILE A 50 3.55 -2.88 -11.49
N GLY A 51 4.35 -3.91 -11.26
CA GLY A 51 5.62 -3.81 -10.55
C GLY A 51 5.46 -3.50 -9.06
N TYR A 52 4.41 -4.03 -8.41
CA TYR A 52 4.25 -3.87 -6.97
C TYR A 52 5.13 -4.85 -6.21
N GLU A 53 6.12 -4.28 -5.51
CA GLU A 53 6.97 -5.00 -4.58
C GLU A 53 6.77 -4.45 -3.17
N HIS A 54 6.71 -5.33 -2.18
CA HIS A 54 6.55 -4.92 -0.79
C HIS A 54 7.31 -5.86 0.15
N MET A 55 7.68 -5.35 1.32
CA MET A 55 8.50 -6.08 2.30
C MET A 55 7.67 -6.94 3.27
N GLY A 56 6.48 -7.39 2.86
CA GLY A 56 5.52 -8.09 3.73
C GLY A 56 4.67 -7.16 4.60
N LYS A 57 3.48 -7.64 5.02
CA LYS A 57 2.51 -6.87 5.82
C LYS A 57 3.01 -6.65 7.26
N ILE A 58 2.85 -5.44 7.79
CA ILE A 58 2.93 -5.13 9.23
C ILE A 58 1.50 -4.95 9.73
N SER A 59 1.11 -5.67 10.78
CA SER A 59 -0.26 -5.60 11.31
C SER A 59 -0.37 -4.48 12.34
N PHE A 60 -1.30 -3.56 12.12
CA PHE A 60 -1.63 -2.49 13.07
C PHE A 60 -3.05 -2.73 13.60
N PRO A 61 -3.22 -3.14 14.86
CA PRO A 61 -4.54 -3.22 15.47
C PRO A 61 -5.20 -1.84 15.50
N LEU A 62 -6.51 -1.80 15.27
CA LEU A 62 -7.27 -0.58 15.47
C LEU A 62 -7.18 -0.17 16.94
N ALA A 63 -6.90 1.11 17.17
CA ALA A 63 -7.09 1.69 18.50
C ALA A 63 -8.60 1.81 18.73
N GLN A 64 -9.05 1.35 19.90
CA GLN A 64 -10.44 1.47 20.34
C GLN A 64 -10.61 2.72 21.20
#